data_AF-A0A1L9RZ60-F1
#
_entry.id   AF-A0A1L9RZ60-F1
#
_cell.length_a   1.000
_cell.length_b   1.000
_cell.length_c   1.000
_cell.angle_alpha   90.00
_cell.angle_beta   90.00
_cell.angle_gamma   90.00
#
_symmetry.space_group_name_H-M   'P 1'
#
loop_
_entity.id
_entity.type
_entity.pdbx_description
1 polymer ?
#
loop_
_entity_poly.entity_id
_entity_poly.type
_entity_poly.pdbx_seq_one_letter_code
_entity_poly.pdbx_strand_id
1 'polypeptide(L)'
;MYKREIAPFQKYGMWSRVLGWDGKWIYLVSFFVRESADEGGGGFPKEEDIYASCIARYVFKDGRKTVSPIDVLHETGLIPSDEEKDDKKEDGKWSWKQFQEERDRGMEMAGLLAGLERLPSRFDPAEAGVL
;
A
#
# COMPACT_ATOMS: atom_id res chain seq x y z
N MET A 1 -6.21 1.38 -11.47
CA MET A 1 -7.53 1.20 -12.10
C MET A 1 -8.22 2.54 -12.23
N TYR A 2 -8.72 2.87 -13.40
CA TYR A 2 -9.49 4.08 -13.65
C TYR A 2 -10.98 3.79 -13.46
N LYS A 3 -11.70 4.71 -12.81
CA LYS A 3 -13.16 4.63 -12.58
C LYS A 3 -13.91 5.73 -13.31
N ARG A 4 -13.43 6.98 -13.25
CA ARG A 4 -14.07 8.17 -13.81
C ARG A 4 -13.05 9.19 -14.30
N GLU A 5 -13.50 10.02 -15.24
CA GLU A 5 -12.68 11.07 -15.83
C GLU A 5 -12.38 12.20 -14.86
N ILE A 6 -11.15 12.70 -14.99
CA ILE A 6 -10.70 13.97 -14.44
C ILE A 6 -10.52 14.88 -15.66
N ALA A 7 -11.39 15.88 -15.80
CA ALA A 7 -11.34 16.84 -16.89
C ALA A 7 -10.05 17.67 -16.86
N PRO A 8 -9.63 18.27 -17.99
CA PRO A 8 -8.50 19.19 -18.01
C PRO A 8 -8.66 20.30 -16.95
N PHE A 9 -7.60 20.53 -16.16
CA PHE A 9 -7.57 21.51 -15.07
C PHE A 9 -8.57 21.27 -13.92
N GLN A 10 -9.23 20.11 -13.88
CA GLN A 10 -10.06 19.74 -12.74
C GLN A 10 -9.18 19.45 -11.53
N LYS A 11 -9.49 20.10 -10.40
CA LYS A 11 -8.82 19.84 -9.12
C LYS A 11 -9.21 18.49 -8.56
N TYR A 12 -8.27 17.84 -7.90
CA TYR A 12 -8.47 16.56 -7.23
C TYR A 12 -7.59 16.49 -5.97
N GLY A 13 -8.04 15.70 -5.00
CA GLY A 13 -7.24 15.30 -3.82
C GLY A 13 -6.61 13.93 -4.03
N MET A 14 -5.65 13.58 -3.18
CA MET A 14 -5.03 12.26 -3.18
C MET A 14 -4.99 11.69 -1.77
N TRP A 15 -5.67 10.56 -1.59
CA TRP A 15 -5.63 9.80 -0.36
C TRP A 15 -4.69 8.61 -0.54
N SER A 16 -3.70 8.46 0.34
CA SER A 16 -2.75 7.35 0.28
C SER A 16 -2.63 6.66 1.63
N ARG A 17 -2.45 5.33 1.62
CA ARG A 17 -2.23 4.53 2.82
C ARG A 17 -1.28 3.36 2.54
N VAL A 18 -0.55 2.95 3.57
CA VAL A 18 0.22 1.70 3.54
C VAL A 18 -0.76 0.53 3.43
N LEU A 19 -0.61 -0.24 2.36
CA LEU A 19 -1.37 -1.47 2.15
C LEU A 19 -0.74 -2.60 2.96
N GLY A 20 0.58 -2.79 2.82
CA GLY A 20 1.32 -3.82 3.54
C GLY A 20 2.80 -3.79 3.18
N TRP A 21 3.58 -4.68 3.76
CA TRP A 21 5.01 -4.81 3.47
C TRP A 21 5.52 -6.24 3.64
N ASP A 22 6.58 -6.56 2.89
CA ASP A 22 7.38 -7.78 3.06
C ASP A 22 8.80 -7.43 3.54
N GLY A 23 9.75 -8.36 3.43
CA GLY A 23 11.14 -8.13 3.87
C GLY A 23 11.95 -7.14 3.00
N LYS A 24 11.40 -6.68 1.87
CA LYS A 24 12.08 -5.80 0.91
C LYS A 24 11.20 -4.64 0.44
N TRP A 25 9.92 -4.89 0.24
CA TRP A 25 9.00 -3.98 -0.41
C TRP A 25 7.93 -3.47 0.53
N ILE A 26 7.62 -2.17 0.43
CA ILE A 26 6.40 -1.58 0.99
C ILE A 26 5.43 -1.28 -0.16
N TYR A 27 4.16 -1.59 0.07
CA TYR A 27 3.09 -1.38 -0.90
C TYR A 27 2.20 -0.25 -0.40
N LEU A 28 2.00 0.77 -1.22
CA LEU A 28 1.07 1.87 -0.97
C LEU A 28 -0.13 1.74 -1.89
N VAL A 29 -1.32 1.95 -1.34
CA VAL A 29 -2.51 2.22 -2.13
C VAL A 29 -2.73 3.72 -2.18
N SER A 30 -3.06 4.25 -3.35
CA SER A 30 -3.41 5.65 -3.55
C SER A 30 -4.71 5.77 -4.33
N PHE A 31 -5.60 6.65 -3.88
CA PHE A 31 -6.84 6.99 -4.54
C PHE A 31 -6.80 8.46 -4.95
N PHE A 32 -7.05 8.71 -6.23
CA PHE A 32 -7.31 10.05 -6.74
C PHE A 32 -8.79 10.34 -6.51
N VAL A 33 -9.10 11.38 -5.75
CA VAL A 33 -10.45 11.65 -5.26
C VAL A 33 -10.91 13.06 -5.59
N ARG A 34 -12.22 13.29 -5.55
CA ARG A 34 -12.80 14.64 -5.61
C ARG A 34 -12.23 15.51 -4.48
N GLU A 35 -11.87 16.76 -4.78
CA GLU A 35 -11.29 17.70 -3.80
C GLU A 35 -12.14 17.80 -2.52
N SER A 36 -13.46 17.91 -2.65
CA SER A 36 -14.39 17.98 -1.50
C SER A 36 -14.44 16.72 -0.63
N ALA A 37 -13.94 15.58 -1.11
CA ALA A 37 -13.86 14.34 -0.32
C ALA A 37 -12.61 14.30 0.57
N ASP A 38 -11.64 15.20 0.33
CA ASP A 38 -10.39 15.33 1.09
C ASP A 38 -10.51 16.33 2.26
N GLU A 39 -11.55 17.19 2.24
CA GLU A 39 -11.74 18.30 3.19
C GLU A 39 -12.17 17.88 4.63
N GLY A 40 -12.10 16.58 4.97
CA GLY A 40 -12.69 16.01 6.19
C GLY A 40 -11.75 15.31 7.18
N GLY A 41 -10.42 15.35 7.00
CA GLY A 41 -9.46 15.01 8.05
C GLY A 41 -9.56 13.58 8.62
N GLY A 42 -9.39 12.55 7.79
CA GLY A 42 -9.02 11.20 8.26
C GLY A 42 -9.94 10.04 7.86
N GLY A 43 -11.08 10.31 7.23
CA GLY A 43 -11.98 9.29 6.70
C GLY A 43 -11.47 8.64 5.40
N PHE A 44 -11.78 7.36 5.19
CA PHE A 44 -11.59 6.72 3.89
C PHE A 44 -12.55 7.34 2.85
N PRO A 45 -12.09 7.67 1.62
CA PRO A 45 -12.94 8.30 0.62
C PRO A 45 -14.10 7.40 0.21
N LYS A 46 -15.27 8.00 -0.02
CA LYS A 46 -16.43 7.27 -0.58
C LYS A 46 -16.10 6.81 -1.99
N GLU A 47 -16.62 5.64 -2.38
CA GLU A 47 -16.37 5.10 -3.71
C GLU A 47 -16.83 6.04 -4.83
N GLU A 48 -17.94 6.75 -4.63
CA GLU A 48 -18.49 7.77 -5.53
C GLU A 48 -17.63 9.04 -5.65
N ASP A 49 -16.53 9.14 -4.93
CA ASP A 49 -15.57 10.24 -5.06
C ASP A 49 -14.23 9.81 -5.63
N ILE A 50 -14.01 8.51 -5.85
CA ILE A 50 -12.76 7.98 -6.42
C ILE A 50 -12.78 8.07 -7.94
N TYR A 51 -11.84 8.82 -8.52
CA TYR A 51 -11.58 8.85 -9.97
C TYR A 51 -10.75 7.67 -10.42
N ALA A 52 -9.69 7.35 -9.67
CA ALA A 52 -8.79 6.25 -9.98
C ALA A 52 -8.14 5.71 -8.70
N SER A 53 -7.77 4.43 -8.72
CA SER A 53 -6.96 3.77 -7.70
C SER A 53 -5.63 3.33 -8.29
N CYS A 54 -4.60 3.30 -7.47
CA CYS A 54 -3.26 2.86 -7.82
C CYS A 54 -2.67 2.06 -6.66
N ILE A 55 -1.90 1.02 -6.98
CA ILE A 55 -1.03 0.35 -6.03
C ILE A 55 0.40 0.58 -6.52
N ALA A 56 1.26 1.09 -5.65
CA ALA A 56 2.66 1.35 -5.94
C ALA A 56 3.54 0.56 -4.97
N ARG A 57 4.70 0.10 -5.46
CA ARG A 57 5.67 -0.70 -4.69
C ARG A 57 6.99 0.06 -4.56
N TYR A 58 7.50 0.18 -3.35
CA TYR A 58 8.73 0.92 -3.04
C TYR A 58 9.74 0.05 -2.30
N VAL A 59 11.03 0.41 -2.41
CA VAL A 59 12.14 -0.17 -1.64
C VAL A 59 12.86 0.95 -0.91
N PHE A 60 13.11 0.76 0.38
CA PHE A 60 13.97 1.67 1.12
C PHE A 60 15.43 1.34 0.86
N LYS A 61 16.22 2.38 0.59
CA LYS A 61 17.64 2.28 0.25
C LYS A 61 18.44 3.21 1.14
N ASP A 62 19.47 2.65 1.76
CA ASP A 62 20.57 3.41 2.35
C ASP A 62 21.81 3.18 1.48
N GLY A 63 22.04 4.12 0.55
CA GLY A 63 22.99 3.96 -0.55
C GLY A 63 22.67 2.72 -1.41
N ARG A 64 23.57 1.73 -1.39
CA ARG A 64 23.39 0.45 -2.12
C ARG A 64 22.72 -0.64 -1.28
N LYS A 65 22.54 -0.42 0.02
CA LYS A 65 21.90 -1.40 0.91
C LYS A 65 20.40 -1.27 0.84
N THR A 66 19.71 -2.41 0.76
CA THR A 66 18.26 -2.47 0.92
C THR A 66 17.96 -2.50 2.41
N VAL A 67 17.11 -1.58 2.87
CA VAL A 67 16.62 -1.53 4.25
C VAL A 67 15.23 -2.17 4.29
N SER A 68 14.97 -2.99 5.31
CA SER A 68 13.66 -3.63 5.47
C SER A 68 12.61 -2.57 5.80
N PRO A 69 11.41 -2.62 5.20
CA PRO A 69 10.32 -1.71 5.55
C PRO A 69 9.96 -1.71 7.04
N ILE A 70 10.02 -2.86 7.72
CA ILE A 70 9.68 -2.94 9.14
C ILE A 70 10.61 -2.09 10.01
N ASP A 71 11.92 -2.10 9.70
CA ASP A 71 12.93 -1.32 10.42
C ASP A 71 12.64 0.17 10.28
N VAL A 72 12.33 0.62 9.06
CA VAL A 72 11.96 2.02 8.77
C VAL A 72 10.68 2.43 9.50
N LEU A 73 9.67 1.56 9.53
CA LEU A 73 8.41 1.84 10.20
C LEU A 73 8.56 1.94 11.73
N HIS A 74 9.41 1.11 12.33
CA HIS A 74 9.75 1.23 13.75
C HIS A 74 10.54 2.51 14.03
N GLU A 75 11.56 2.81 13.23
CA GLU A 75 12.41 4.00 13.41
C GLU A 75 11.63 5.31 13.26
N THR A 76 10.60 5.32 12.40
CA THR A 76 9.72 6.48 12.21
C THR A 76 8.57 6.57 13.22
N GLY A 77 8.42 5.58 14.12
CA GLY A 77 7.32 5.51 15.08
C GLY A 77 5.94 5.30 14.44
N LEU A 78 5.88 4.79 13.20
CA LEU A 78 4.63 4.51 12.50
C LEU A 78 3.98 3.19 12.96
N ILE A 79 4.77 2.30 13.57
CA ILE A 79 4.31 1.08 14.23
C ILE A 79 4.95 0.97 15.62
N PRO A 80 4.28 0.32 16.60
CA PRO A 80 4.83 0.13 17.94
C PRO A 80 6.19 -0.55 17.89
N SER A 81 7.10 -0.13 18.75
CA SER A 81 8.40 -0.80 18.90
C SER A 81 8.23 -2.21 19.49
N ASP A 82 9.28 -3.03 19.33
CA ASP A 82 9.30 -4.38 19.89
C ASP A 82 9.17 -4.43 21.42
N GLU A 83 9.56 -3.36 22.10
CA GLU A 83 9.48 -3.19 23.55
C GLU A 83 8.06 -2.78 24.01
N GLU A 84 7.25 -2.21 23.11
CA GLU A 84 5.86 -1.79 23.35
C GLU A 84 4.83 -2.88 22.98
N LYS A 85 5.30 -4.10 22.68
CA LYS A 85 4.43 -5.25 22.35
C LYS A 85 3.53 -5.70 23.50
N ASP A 86 3.80 -5.27 24.74
CA ASP A 86 3.01 -5.59 25.93
C ASP A 86 1.93 -4.54 26.24
N ASP A 87 0.73 -4.86 25.76
CA ASP A 87 -0.60 -4.54 26.30
C ASP A 87 -0.73 -3.35 27.28
N LYS A 88 -0.85 -2.14 26.73
CA LYS A 88 -1.90 -1.21 27.18
C LYS A 88 -2.64 -0.66 25.97
N LYS A 89 -3.96 -0.85 25.95
CA LYS A 89 -4.86 -0.04 25.11
C LYS A 89 -4.76 1.40 25.60
N GLU A 90 -3.88 2.19 25.00
CA GLU A 90 -4.09 3.64 24.97
C GLU A 90 -5.22 3.91 23.98
N ASP A 91 -6.22 4.69 24.39
CA ASP A 91 -7.36 5.03 23.56
C ASP A 91 -6.90 5.65 22.23
N GLY A 92 -7.12 4.92 21.13
CA GLY A 92 -6.81 5.37 19.76
C GLY A 92 -5.58 4.72 19.10
N LYS A 93 -4.78 3.89 19.77
CA LYS A 93 -3.64 3.17 19.15
C LYS A 93 -3.97 1.70 18.86
N TRP A 94 -3.55 1.20 17.70
CA TRP A 94 -3.71 -0.20 17.31
C TRP A 94 -2.74 -1.11 18.06
N SER A 95 -3.18 -2.31 18.42
CA SER A 95 -2.28 -3.34 18.96
C SER A 95 -1.40 -3.93 17.86
N TRP A 96 -0.27 -4.53 18.24
CA TRP A 96 0.63 -5.21 17.28
C TRP A 96 -0.09 -6.30 16.48
N LYS A 97 -0.99 -7.05 17.13
CA LYS A 97 -1.83 -8.05 16.47
C LYS A 97 -2.70 -7.43 15.37
N GLN A 98 -3.30 -6.27 15.62
CA GLN A 98 -4.12 -5.57 14.63
C GLN A 98 -3.27 -5.04 13.45
N PHE A 99 -2.07 -4.53 13.72
CA PHE A 99 -1.14 -4.13 12.65
C PHE A 99 -0.74 -5.33 11.77
N GLN A 100 -0.45 -6.47 12.37
CA GLN A 100 -0.14 -7.69 11.62
C GLN A 100 -1.34 -8.18 10.80
N GLU A 101 -2.53 -8.24 11.39
CA GLU A 101 -3.75 -8.65 10.68
C GLU A 101 -4.05 -7.73 9.48
N GLU A 102 -3.91 -6.40 9.65
CA GLU A 102 -4.13 -5.47 8.55
C GLU A 102 -3.04 -5.56 7.48
N ARG A 103 -1.78 -5.73 7.89
CA ARG A 103 -0.66 -6.00 6.97
C ARG A 103 -0.94 -7.25 6.14
N ASP A 104 -1.37 -8.33 6.76
CA ASP A 104 -1.62 -9.61 6.08
C ASP A 104 -2.75 -9.47 5.06
N ARG A 105 -3.86 -8.80 5.41
CA ARG A 105 -4.93 -8.46 4.47
C ARG A 105 -4.43 -7.64 3.29
N GLY A 106 -3.57 -6.66 3.54
CA GLY A 106 -2.98 -5.86 2.47
C GLY A 106 -2.03 -6.67 1.58
N MET A 107 -1.31 -7.63 2.16
CA MET A 107 -0.42 -8.53 1.42
C MET A 107 -1.17 -9.49 0.51
N GLU A 108 -2.40 -9.89 0.83
CA GLU A 108 -3.26 -10.64 -0.10
C GLU A 108 -3.47 -9.86 -1.41
N MET A 109 -3.79 -8.57 -1.30
CA MET A 109 -3.96 -7.68 -2.46
C MET A 109 -2.65 -7.37 -3.18
N ALA A 110 -1.55 -7.17 -2.43
CA ALA A 110 -0.23 -6.98 -3.00
C ALA A 110 0.28 -8.22 -3.77
N GLY A 111 -0.11 -9.42 -3.31
CA GLY A 111 0.21 -10.69 -3.96
C GLY A 111 -0.33 -10.77 -5.39
N LEU A 112 -1.49 -10.18 -5.67
CA LEU A 112 -2.03 -10.09 -7.02
C LEU A 112 -1.12 -9.26 -7.94
N LEU A 113 -0.60 -8.12 -7.44
CA LEU A 113 0.33 -7.27 -8.19
C LEU A 113 1.66 -7.99 -8.47
N ALA A 114 2.22 -8.67 -7.47
CA ALA A 114 3.42 -9.49 -7.65
C ALA A 114 3.19 -10.64 -8.65
N GLY A 115 1.96 -11.19 -8.68
CA GLY A 115 1.55 -12.17 -9.68
C GLY A 115 1.57 -11.62 -11.11
N LEU A 116 1.16 -10.35 -11.30
CA LEU A 116 1.19 -9.71 -12.63
C LEU A 116 2.61 -9.60 -13.20
N GLU A 117 3.65 -9.47 -12.36
CA GLU A 117 5.05 -9.45 -12.83
C GLU A 117 5.49 -10.78 -13.46
N ARG A 118 4.79 -11.88 -13.17
CA ARG A 118 5.04 -13.19 -13.78
C ARG A 118 4.27 -13.40 -15.08
N LEU A 119 3.39 -12.48 -15.48
CA LEU A 119 2.64 -12.62 -16.72
C LEU A 119 3.50 -12.68 -17.98
N PRO A 120 4.60 -11.91 -18.12
CA PRO A 120 5.43 -11.98 -19.32
C PRO A 120 5.93 -13.41 -19.61
N SER A 121 6.39 -14.15 -18.60
CA SER A 121 6.85 -15.53 -18.80
C SER A 121 5.72 -16.48 -19.19
N ARG A 122 4.48 -16.21 -18.75
CA ARG A 122 3.30 -17.01 -19.17
C ARG A 122 3.02 -16.91 -20.67
N PHE A 123 3.37 -15.80 -21.30
CA PHE A 123 3.17 -15.56 -22.73
C PHE A 123 4.46 -15.69 -23.55
N ASP A 124 5.59 -16.05 -22.92
CA ASP A 124 6.84 -16.32 -23.62
C ASP A 124 6.74 -17.66 -24.37
N PRO A 125 6.75 -17.67 -25.73
CA PRO A 125 6.69 -18.89 -26.51
C PRO A 125 7.92 -19.79 -26.32
N ALA A 126 9.04 -19.26 -25.82
CA ALA A 126 10.27 -20.01 -25.62
C ALA A 126 10.22 -20.95 -24.40
N GLU A 127 9.41 -20.63 -23.37
CA GLU A 127 9.19 -21.53 -22.21
C GLU A 127 8.09 -22.57 -22.47
N ALA A 128 7.13 -22.25 -23.34
CA ALA A 128 6.13 -23.20 -23.82
C ALA A 128 6.74 -24.07 -24.93
N GLY A 129 7.73 -24.91 -24.58
CA GLY A 129 8.32 -25.85 -25.52
C GLY A 129 7.29 -26.80 -26.10
N VAL A 130 6.74 -26.46 -27.28
CA VAL A 130 6.04 -27.37 -28.18
C VAL A 130 6.35 -26.96 -29.61
N LEU A 131 6.92 -27.95 -30.32
CA LEU A 131 7.07 -28.08 -31.76
C LEU A 131 5.74 -27.90 -32.52
#